data_AF-A0A160N557-F1
#
_entry.id   AF-A0A160N557-F1
#
_cell.length_a   1.000
_cell.length_b   1.000
_cell.length_c   1.000
_cell.angle_alpha   90.00
_cell.angle_beta   90.00
_cell.angle_gamma   90.00
#
_symmetry.space_group_name_H-M   'P 1'
#
loop_
_entity.id
_entity.type
_entity.pdbx_description
1 polymer ?
#
loop_
_entity_poly.entity_id
_entity_poly.type
_entity_poly.pdbx_seq_one_letter_code
_entity_poly.pdbx_strand_id
1 'polypeptide(L)'
;MVHGRQVVFFNEAHNLPLTRTLTVAMLPALRREGFDYLAVETLYDDDTHLARRGYPTALSGFYINEPIYGEMVRSALKLGFKVVAYESDQPGTPDARERAQAHNLVARIFRKAPKAR
;
A
#
# COMPACT_ATOMS: atom_id res chain seq x y z
N MET A 1 13.33 1.86 14.50
CA MET A 1 13.99 0.92 13.57
C MET A 1 14.20 1.51 12.18
N VAL A 2 13.57 2.64 11.83
CA VAL A 2 13.82 3.35 10.55
C VAL A 2 13.98 4.87 10.75
N HIS A 3 14.72 5.29 11.78
CA HIS A 3 14.89 6.69 12.18
C HIS A 3 15.38 7.57 11.02
N GLY A 4 14.75 8.73 10.83
CA GLY A 4 15.15 9.68 9.77
C GLY A 4 14.79 9.24 8.34
N ARG A 5 14.11 8.10 8.16
CA ARG A 5 13.58 7.69 6.86
C ARG A 5 12.15 8.22 6.70
N GLN A 6 11.90 8.81 5.54
CA GLN A 6 10.56 9.26 5.16
C GLN A 6 9.75 8.11 4.55
N VAL A 7 10.40 7.25 3.76
CA VAL A 7 9.76 6.14 3.06
C VAL A 7 10.55 4.86 3.30
N VAL A 8 9.84 3.74 3.45
CA VAL A 8 10.41 2.40 3.58
C VAL A 8 9.69 1.50 2.58
N PHE A 9 10.45 0.82 1.72
CA PHE A 9 9.91 -0.08 0.71
C PHE A 9 10.05 -1.52 1.17
N PHE A 10 8.97 -2.29 1.01
CA PHE A 10 8.95 -3.73 1.23
C PHE A 10 8.70 -4.41 -0.11
N ASN A 11 9.66 -5.20 -0.57
CA ASN A 11 9.45 -6.07 -1.72
C ASN A 11 8.78 -7.36 -1.27
N GLU A 12 7.89 -7.89 -2.11
CA GLU A 12 7.28 -9.20 -1.94
C GLU A 12 7.55 -10.06 -3.17
N ALA A 13 7.45 -11.37 -3.00
CA ALA A 13 7.36 -12.29 -4.12
C ALA A 13 5.89 -12.63 -4.32
N HIS A 14 5.29 -12.24 -5.46
CA HIS A 14 3.86 -12.42 -5.70
C HIS A 14 3.40 -13.89 -5.61
N ASN A 15 4.30 -14.84 -5.88
CA ASN A 15 4.07 -16.28 -5.80
C ASN A 15 4.31 -16.90 -4.42
N LEU A 16 4.83 -16.13 -3.44
CA LEU A 16 5.11 -16.62 -2.09
C LEU A 16 4.52 -15.66 -1.03
N PRO A 17 3.25 -15.87 -0.65
CA PRO A 17 2.54 -15.02 0.32
C PRO A 17 3.25 -14.84 1.66
N LEU A 18 4.06 -15.83 2.07
CA LEU A 18 4.87 -15.76 3.30
C LEU A 18 5.71 -14.48 3.37
N THR A 19 6.21 -13.98 2.24
CA THR A 19 7.02 -12.75 2.20
C THR A 19 6.26 -11.52 2.70
N ARG A 20 4.93 -11.49 2.56
CA ARG A 20 4.05 -10.41 3.04
C ARG A 20 3.91 -10.37 4.56
N THR A 21 4.12 -11.49 5.23
CA THR A 21 3.94 -11.60 6.70
C THR A 21 4.86 -10.65 7.47
N LEU A 22 6.06 -10.38 6.93
CA LEU A 22 6.97 -9.38 7.48
C LEU A 22 6.33 -7.99 7.50
N THR A 23 5.73 -7.57 6.39
CA THR A 23 5.08 -6.26 6.29
C THR A 23 3.95 -6.15 7.30
N VAL A 24 3.09 -7.17 7.41
CA VAL A 24 2.01 -7.22 8.41
C VAL A 24 2.55 -7.04 9.83
N ALA A 25 3.62 -7.79 10.18
CA ALA A 25 4.25 -7.71 11.50
C ALA A 25 4.89 -6.33 11.78
N MET A 26 5.33 -5.62 10.75
CA MET A 26 5.96 -4.30 10.87
C MET A 26 4.97 -3.14 11.00
N LEU A 27 3.72 -3.28 10.53
CA LEU A 27 2.73 -2.20 10.56
C LEU A 27 2.56 -1.54 11.95
N PRO A 28 2.43 -2.28 13.08
CA PRO A 28 2.29 -1.64 14.39
C PRO A 28 3.52 -0.85 14.81
N ALA A 29 4.72 -1.34 14.50
CA ALA A 29 5.97 -0.66 14.83
C ALA A 29 6.15 0.61 13.99
N LEU A 30 5.91 0.53 12.68
CA LEU A 30 5.95 1.67 11.77
C LEU A 30 4.92 2.74 12.17
N ARG A 31 3.71 2.32 12.56
CA ARG A 31 2.69 3.25 13.05
C ARG A 31 3.17 4.05 14.26
N ARG A 32 3.81 3.39 15.23
CA ARG A 32 4.41 4.03 16.41
C ARG A 32 5.59 4.94 16.07
N GLU A 33 6.32 4.64 14.99
CA GLU A 33 7.42 5.48 14.48
C GLU A 33 6.92 6.69 13.65
N GLY A 34 5.60 6.87 13.53
CA GLY A 34 4.97 8.02 12.89
C GLY A 34 4.75 7.86 11.39
N PHE A 35 4.74 6.63 10.88
CA PHE A 35 4.24 6.35 9.54
C PHE A 35 2.71 6.31 9.59
N ASP A 36 2.07 7.09 8.71
CA ASP A 36 0.63 7.29 8.62
C ASP A 36 0.06 6.79 7.28
N TYR A 37 0.91 6.41 6.31
CA TYR A 37 0.49 5.91 5.00
C TYR A 37 0.97 4.48 4.75
N LEU A 38 0.11 3.68 4.09
CA LEU A 38 0.51 2.41 3.47
C LEU A 38 0.12 2.49 1.99
N ALA A 39 1.12 2.50 1.11
CA ALA A 39 0.89 2.47 -0.33
C ALA A 39 1.12 1.05 -0.86
N VAL A 40 0.22 0.53 -1.69
CA VAL A 40 0.26 -0.89 -2.15
C VAL A 40 0.01 -1.04 -3.66
N GLU A 41 0.75 -1.98 -4.26
CA GLU A 41 0.59 -2.48 -5.63
C GLU A 41 -0.46 -3.58 -5.67
N THR A 42 -1.71 -3.21 -5.91
CA THR A 42 -2.83 -4.13 -6.18
C THR A 42 -4.14 -3.36 -6.29
N LEU A 43 -4.27 -2.31 -5.48
CA LEU A 43 -5.56 -1.67 -5.25
C LEU A 43 -5.99 -0.90 -6.49
N TYR A 44 -7.25 -1.07 -6.86
CA TYR A 44 -7.89 -0.24 -7.86
C TYR A 44 -8.25 1.11 -7.24
N ASP A 45 -8.15 2.17 -8.01
CA ASP A 45 -8.39 3.53 -7.53
C ASP A 45 -9.87 3.93 -7.47
N ASP A 46 -10.74 3.09 -8.04
CA ASP A 46 -12.19 3.23 -8.03
C ASP A 46 -12.87 2.71 -6.74
N ASP A 47 -12.17 1.93 -5.89
CA ASP A 47 -12.67 1.53 -4.56
C ASP A 47 -12.56 2.66 -3.53
N THR A 48 -13.38 3.70 -3.73
CA THR A 48 -13.46 4.88 -2.87
C THR A 48 -14.05 4.61 -1.48
N HIS A 49 -14.51 3.38 -1.21
CA HIS A 49 -15.17 3.00 0.04
C HIS A 49 -14.29 2.16 0.97
N LEU A 50 -13.10 1.75 0.53
CA LEU A 50 -12.17 0.90 1.28
C LEU A 50 -11.95 1.38 2.72
N ALA A 51 -11.59 2.65 2.89
CA ALA A 51 -11.28 3.21 4.21
C ALA A 51 -12.52 3.26 5.13
N ARG A 52 -13.69 3.63 4.59
CA ARG A 52 -14.96 3.68 5.34
C ARG A 52 -15.40 2.28 5.75
N ARG A 53 -15.23 1.30 4.86
CA ARG A 53 -15.59 -0.10 5.10
C ARG A 53 -14.62 -0.77 6.08
N GLY A 54 -13.37 -0.34 6.13
CA GLY A 54 -12.35 -0.86 7.05
C GLY A 54 -11.74 -2.20 6.64
N TYR A 55 -12.10 -2.72 5.45
CA TYR A 55 -11.56 -3.96 4.91
C TYR A 55 -11.68 -4.01 3.38
N PRO A 56 -10.75 -4.72 2.71
CA PRO A 56 -10.82 -4.91 1.27
C PRO A 56 -11.80 -6.03 0.89
N THR A 57 -12.29 -5.99 -0.34
CA THR A 57 -13.14 -7.01 -0.96
C THR A 57 -12.48 -7.53 -2.23
N ALA A 58 -13.01 -8.58 -2.86
CA ALA A 58 -12.50 -9.06 -4.14
C ALA A 58 -12.49 -7.99 -5.26
N LEU A 59 -13.29 -6.92 -5.11
CA LEU A 59 -13.34 -5.79 -6.04
C LEU A 59 -12.31 -4.69 -5.71
N SER A 60 -11.56 -4.81 -4.62
CA SER A 60 -10.63 -3.77 -4.18
C SER A 60 -9.29 -3.81 -4.92
N GLY A 61 -8.92 -4.93 -5.55
CA GLY A 61 -7.63 -5.06 -6.23
C GLY A 61 -7.29 -6.49 -6.62
N PHE A 62 -6.29 -6.65 -7.50
CA PHE A 62 -5.94 -7.92 -8.13
C PHE A 62 -5.45 -8.99 -7.13
N TYR A 63 -4.44 -8.64 -6.31
CA TYR A 63 -3.85 -9.54 -5.32
C TYR A 63 -4.64 -9.64 -4.00
N ILE A 64 -5.74 -8.90 -3.85
CA ILE A 64 -6.50 -8.84 -2.59
C ILE A 64 -7.13 -10.19 -2.20
N ASN A 65 -7.42 -11.04 -3.19
CA ASN A 65 -7.96 -12.37 -2.94
C ASN A 65 -6.96 -13.30 -2.25
N GLU A 66 -5.68 -12.93 -2.18
CA GLU A 66 -4.71 -13.63 -1.36
C GLU A 66 -4.89 -13.23 0.12
N PRO A 67 -5.11 -14.19 1.04
CA PRO A 67 -5.47 -13.90 2.43
C PRO A 67 -4.51 -12.98 3.19
N ILE A 68 -3.19 -13.13 3.03
CA ILE A 68 -2.20 -12.32 3.75
C ILE A 68 -2.19 -10.88 3.20
N TYR A 69 -2.38 -10.68 1.89
CA TYR A 69 -2.54 -9.35 1.32
C TYR A 69 -3.80 -8.66 1.86
N GLY A 70 -4.94 -9.37 1.86
CA GLY A 70 -6.19 -8.88 2.44
C GLY A 70 -6.03 -8.50 3.92
N GLU A 71 -5.30 -9.33 4.69
CA GLU A 71 -4.97 -9.06 6.09
C GLU A 71 -4.05 -7.85 6.25
N MET A 72 -3.03 -7.68 5.39
CA MET A 72 -2.14 -6.51 5.42
C MET A 72 -2.92 -5.20 5.29
N VAL A 73 -3.83 -5.12 4.31
CA VAL A 73 -4.68 -3.93 4.11
C VAL A 73 -5.63 -3.71 5.29
N ARG A 74 -6.29 -4.78 5.78
CA ARG A 74 -7.20 -4.71 6.93
C ARG A 74 -6.48 -4.25 8.20
N SER A 75 -5.31 -4.82 8.48
CA SER A 75 -4.47 -4.46 9.63
C SER A 75 -4.02 -3.00 9.55
N ALA A 76 -3.61 -2.53 8.37
CA ALA A 76 -3.24 -1.13 8.18
C ALA A 76 -4.41 -0.17 8.45
N LEU A 77 -5.59 -0.46 7.89
CA LEU A 77 -6.80 0.33 8.16
C LEU A 77 -7.15 0.35 9.65
N LYS A 78 -7.09 -0.80 10.34
CA LYS A 78 -7.34 -0.91 11.77
C LYS A 78 -6.37 -0.09 12.62
N LEU A 79 -5.11 0.00 12.20
CA LEU A 79 -4.06 0.80 12.84
C LEU A 79 -4.15 2.30 12.49
N GLY A 80 -5.09 2.69 11.63
CA GLY A 80 -5.32 4.08 11.23
C GLY A 80 -4.35 4.57 10.15
N PHE A 81 -3.75 3.68 9.37
CA PHE A 81 -3.02 4.08 8.16
C PHE A 81 -3.99 4.59 7.09
N LYS A 82 -3.56 5.60 6.35
CA LYS A 82 -4.14 5.99 5.07
C LYS A 82 -3.63 5.02 4.01
N VAL A 83 -4.47 4.07 3.62
CA VAL A 83 -4.14 3.12 2.55
C VAL A 83 -4.31 3.79 1.19
N VAL A 84 -3.29 3.71 0.34
CA VAL A 84 -3.25 4.37 -0.98
C VAL A 84 -2.93 3.36 -2.08
N ALA A 85 -3.77 3.31 -3.09
CA ALA A 85 -3.48 2.61 -4.33
C ALA A 85 -2.40 3.35 -5.11
N TYR A 86 -1.27 2.70 -5.43
CA TYR A 86 -0.29 3.26 -6.38
C TYR A 86 -0.25 2.53 -7.72
N GLU A 87 -0.94 1.39 -7.83
CA GLU A 87 -1.01 0.62 -9.07
C GLU A 87 -1.39 1.49 -10.28
N SER A 88 -0.83 1.15 -11.44
CA SER A 88 -1.15 1.75 -12.72
C SER A 88 -2.12 0.85 -13.47
N ASP A 89 -3.26 1.42 -13.87
CA ASP A 89 -4.22 0.82 -14.79
C ASP A 89 -3.83 0.99 -16.27
N GLN A 90 -2.81 1.81 -16.54
CA GLN A 90 -2.39 2.14 -17.90
C GLN A 90 -1.67 0.95 -18.56
N PRO A 91 -2.10 0.53 -19.77
CA PRO A 91 -1.39 -0.47 -20.54
C PRO A 91 -0.05 0.08 -21.01
N GLY A 92 0.98 -0.77 -21.04
CA GLY A 92 2.31 -0.36 -21.49
C GLY A 92 3.39 -1.38 -21.20
N THR A 93 4.63 -0.99 -21.45
CA THR A 93 5.81 -1.78 -21.06
C THR A 93 5.97 -1.81 -19.54
N PRO A 94 6.71 -2.78 -18.98
CA PRO A 94 7.04 -2.79 -17.54
C PRO A 94 7.57 -1.46 -17.03
N ASP A 95 8.53 -0.86 -17.75
CA ASP A 95 9.09 0.46 -17.44
C ASP A 95 8.04 1.59 -17.42
N ALA A 96 7.07 1.55 -18.33
CA ALA A 96 6.00 2.55 -18.37
C ALA A 96 5.08 2.40 -17.15
N ARG A 97 4.77 1.15 -16.76
CA ARG A 97 4.01 0.82 -15.54
C ARG A 97 4.73 1.33 -14.30
N GLU A 98 6.02 1.03 -14.16
CA GLU A 98 6.82 1.43 -12.99
C GLU A 98 6.89 2.97 -12.84
N ARG A 99 7.08 3.70 -13.96
CA ARG A 99 7.04 5.17 -13.94
C ARG A 99 5.66 5.70 -13.54
N ALA A 100 4.58 5.12 -14.07
CA ALA A 100 3.22 5.53 -13.72
C ALA A 100 2.92 5.27 -12.22
N GLN A 101 3.34 4.12 -11.69
CA GLN A 101 3.23 3.80 -10.27
C GLN A 101 4.00 4.80 -9.38
N ALA A 102 5.21 5.18 -9.77
CA ALA A 102 5.98 6.21 -9.07
C ALA A 102 5.29 7.59 -9.12
N HIS A 103 4.72 7.96 -10.28
CA HIS A 103 3.93 9.19 -10.39
C HIS A 103 2.69 9.16 -9.49
N ASN A 104 2.02 8.01 -9.37
CA ASN A 104 0.86 7.84 -8.49
C ASN A 104 1.23 8.08 -7.02
N LEU A 105 2.37 7.58 -6.54
CA LEU A 105 2.85 7.86 -5.19
C LEU A 105 2.99 9.37 -4.94
N VAL A 106 3.63 10.10 -5.87
CA VAL A 106 3.79 11.55 -5.76
C VAL A 106 2.44 12.27 -5.81
N ALA A 107 1.61 11.95 -6.79
CA ALA A 107 0.35 12.65 -7.03
C ALA A 107 -0.69 12.44 -5.91
N ARG A 108 -0.72 11.23 -5.34
CA ARG A 108 -1.71 10.78 -4.35
C ARG A 108 -1.27 11.02 -2.90
N ILE A 109 0.04 11.05 -2.63
CA ILE A 109 0.61 11.27 -1.29
C ILE A 109 1.38 12.59 -1.22
N PHE A 110 2.56 12.63 -1.84
CA PHE A 110 3.56 13.67 -1.52
C PHE A 110 3.21 15.07 -2.03
N ARG A 111 2.43 15.19 -3.11
CA ARG A 111 1.96 16.49 -3.61
C ARG A 111 1.09 17.22 -2.58
N LYS A 112 0.29 16.47 -1.81
CA LYS A 112 -0.61 17.02 -0.76
C LYS A 112 0.06 17.03 0.62
N ALA A 113 0.93 16.06 0.87
CA ALA A 113 1.65 15.91 2.13
C ALA A 113 3.14 15.65 1.86
N PRO A 114 3.95 16.69 1.58
CA PRO A 114 5.37 16.52 1.24
C PRO A 114 6.22 15.89 2.35
N LYS A 115 5.73 15.96 3.60
CA LYS A 115 6.35 15.36 4.79
C LYS A 115 5.65 14.06 5.23
N ALA A 116 4.76 13.50 4.40
CA ALA A 116 4.13 12.22 4.68
C ALA A 116 5.19 11.16 4.96
N ARG A 117 4.91 10.31 5.93
CA ARG A 117 5.66 9.12 6.28
C ARG A 117 4.72 7.95 6.22
#